data_AF-U5W2Z0-F1
#
_entry.id   AF-U5W2Z0-F1
#
_cell.length_a   1.000
_cell.length_b   1.000
_cell.length_c   1.000
_cell.angle_alpha   90.00
_cell.angle_beta   90.00
_cell.angle_gamma   90.00
#
_symmetry.space_group_name_H-M   'P 1'
#
loop_
_entity.id
_entity.type
_entity.pdbx_description
1 polymer ?
#
loop_
_entity_poly.entity_id
_entity_poly.type
_entity_poly.pdbx_seq_one_letter_code
_entity_poly.pdbx_strand_id
1 'polypeptide(L)'
;MQWLPVAREVSPGLLTNEDPRLRGAWHPVALTGELPCDVTLLGSRYSLVSREGVLHVQPEPWAVTERWGLVWIAPEEPRTELFLDADTADRTSVGAWLPPVRTPASADVELSEFMHARTFGAAEENQIPRYAVSTGPDGFKSADDRGATYVYRAPFQLLLRLEEPDAVRTILFFAQPETLTSTRVYTKLLLHGVADPGPEVVAREVAVLAEDLEVHRAMRQLLSPHDHADLLGVTLRRILADFVNGP
;
A
#
# COMPACT_ATOMS: atom_id res chain seq x y z
N MET A 1 -26.65 15.73 36.42
CA MET A 1 -25.60 15.72 35.39
C MET A 1 -26.08 14.86 34.25
N GLN A 2 -26.55 15.49 33.18
CA GLN A 2 -27.14 14.85 32.02
C GLN A 2 -26.01 14.60 31.01
N TRP A 3 -25.70 13.34 30.74
CA TRP A 3 -24.78 12.95 29.69
C TRP A 3 -25.45 13.26 28.34
N LEU A 4 -24.95 14.27 27.64
CA LEU A 4 -25.26 14.50 26.24
C LEU A 4 -24.49 13.46 25.40
N PRO A 5 -25.09 12.89 24.34
CA PRO A 5 -24.34 12.05 23.42
C PRO A 5 -23.30 12.92 22.73
N VAL A 6 -22.03 12.52 22.81
CA VAL A 6 -20.97 13.08 21.97
C VAL A 6 -21.38 12.81 20.53
N ALA A 7 -21.80 13.87 19.84
CA ALA A 7 -21.90 13.84 18.39
C ALA A 7 -20.55 13.34 17.86
N ARG A 8 -20.56 12.36 16.95
CA ARG A 8 -19.38 12.01 16.16
C ARG A 8 -18.94 13.28 15.42
N GLU A 9 -18.00 14.01 16.00
CA GLU A 9 -17.25 15.03 15.29
C GLU A 9 -16.44 14.30 14.22
N VAL A 10 -16.87 14.44 12.97
CA VAL A 10 -16.03 14.16 11.81
C VAL A 10 -14.88 15.16 11.91
N SER A 11 -13.67 14.67 12.20
CA SER A 11 -12.49 15.52 12.28
C SER A 11 -12.32 16.27 10.94
N PRO A 12 -12.15 17.59 10.95
CA PRO A 12 -11.89 18.35 9.73
C PRO A 12 -10.50 17.95 9.21
N GLY A 13 -10.44 17.14 8.16
CA GLY A 13 -9.18 16.83 7.46
C GLY A 13 -8.93 15.40 6.97
N LEU A 14 -9.86 14.45 7.11
CA LEU A 14 -9.64 13.09 6.59
C LEU A 14 -9.77 13.06 5.06
N LEU A 15 -8.71 12.66 4.37
CA LEU A 15 -8.73 12.45 2.93
C LEU A 15 -9.70 11.30 2.62
N THR A 16 -10.76 11.56 1.85
CA THR A 16 -11.66 10.49 1.45
C THR A 16 -11.15 9.79 0.20
N ASN A 17 -11.57 8.54 0.00
CA ASN A 17 -11.26 7.80 -1.21
C ASN A 17 -11.81 8.44 -2.50
N GLU A 18 -12.72 9.40 -2.42
CA GLU A 18 -13.26 10.09 -3.61
C GLU A 18 -12.79 11.54 -3.67
N ASP A 19 -11.79 11.91 -2.87
CA ASP A 19 -11.27 13.27 -2.87
C ASP A 19 -10.69 13.63 -4.25
N PRO A 20 -11.19 14.69 -4.91
CA PRO A 20 -10.73 15.07 -6.24
C PRO A 20 -9.22 15.33 -6.32
N ARG A 21 -8.59 15.72 -5.21
CA ARG A 21 -7.14 15.99 -5.15
C ARG A 21 -6.31 14.71 -5.37
N LEU A 22 -6.91 13.52 -5.26
CA LEU A 22 -6.25 12.26 -5.59
C LEU A 22 -6.15 12.00 -7.10
N ARG A 23 -6.84 12.75 -7.96
CA ARG A 23 -6.90 12.48 -9.41
C ARG A 23 -5.55 12.69 -10.11
N GLY A 24 -4.71 13.60 -9.61
CA GLY A 24 -3.33 13.82 -10.08
C GLY A 24 -2.32 12.81 -9.50
N ALA A 25 -2.71 11.57 -9.29
CA ALA A 25 -1.87 10.48 -8.76
C ALA A 25 -2.02 9.22 -9.60
N TRP A 26 -1.00 8.35 -9.56
CA TRP A 26 -1.13 6.97 -10.00
C TRP A 26 -1.86 6.12 -8.97
N HIS A 27 -2.86 5.37 -9.42
CA HIS A 27 -3.62 4.41 -8.61
C HIS A 27 -3.54 3.01 -9.20
N PRO A 28 -3.33 1.97 -8.36
CA PRO A 28 -3.48 0.60 -8.81
C PRO A 28 -4.97 0.32 -9.07
N VAL A 29 -5.30 -0.48 -10.08
CA VAL A 29 -6.71 -0.73 -10.42
C VAL A 29 -7.09 -2.18 -10.71
N ALA A 30 -6.16 -2.99 -11.21
CA ALA A 30 -6.39 -4.41 -11.48
C ALA A 30 -5.07 -5.15 -11.64
N LEU A 31 -5.01 -6.41 -11.24
CA LEU A 31 -3.91 -7.29 -11.68
C LEU A 31 -4.05 -7.56 -13.18
N THR A 32 -2.94 -7.68 -13.90
CA THR A 32 -2.97 -7.96 -15.35
C THR A 32 -3.73 -9.24 -15.68
N GLY A 33 -3.66 -10.24 -14.79
CA GLY A 33 -4.40 -11.51 -14.91
C GLY A 33 -5.92 -11.38 -14.71
N GLU A 34 -6.42 -10.22 -14.27
CA GLU A 34 -7.86 -9.94 -14.13
C GLU A 34 -8.49 -9.38 -15.40
N LEU A 35 -7.67 -9.00 -16.40
CA LEU A 35 -8.16 -8.39 -17.62
C LEU A 35 -8.83 -9.43 -18.54
N PRO A 36 -9.96 -9.08 -19.22
CA PRO A 36 -10.67 -7.80 -19.13
C PRO A 36 -11.54 -7.66 -17.87
N CYS A 37 -11.65 -6.44 -17.34
CA CYS A 37 -12.45 -6.18 -16.14
C CYS A 37 -13.04 -4.77 -16.10
N ASP A 38 -14.05 -4.58 -15.25
CA ASP A 38 -14.53 -3.27 -14.81
C ASP A 38 -14.09 -3.01 -13.38
N VAL A 39 -13.68 -1.77 -13.09
CA VAL A 39 -13.17 -1.34 -11.80
C VAL A 39 -13.78 0.00 -11.41
N THR A 40 -13.79 0.30 -10.12
CA THR A 40 -14.14 1.63 -9.61
C THR A 40 -12.91 2.28 -9.04
N LEU A 41 -12.63 3.53 -9.42
CA LEU A 41 -11.51 4.33 -8.94
C LEU A 41 -12.02 5.74 -8.67
N LEU A 42 -11.83 6.23 -7.44
CA LEU A 42 -12.28 7.55 -7.00
C LEU A 42 -13.77 7.79 -7.31
N GLY A 43 -14.61 6.77 -7.08
CA GLY A 43 -16.05 6.79 -7.37
C GLY A 43 -16.41 6.67 -8.86
N SER A 44 -15.43 6.66 -9.76
CA SER A 44 -15.63 6.58 -11.23
C SER A 44 -15.39 5.16 -11.74
N ARG A 45 -16.22 4.69 -12.68
CA ARG A 45 -16.05 3.37 -13.30
C ARG A 45 -15.09 3.44 -14.48
N TYR A 46 -14.19 2.45 -14.56
CA TYR A 46 -13.32 2.22 -15.70
C TYR A 46 -13.50 0.80 -16.23
N SER A 47 -13.45 0.63 -17.55
CA SER A 47 -13.39 -0.65 -18.24
C SER A 47 -11.99 -0.84 -18.82
N LEU A 48 -11.35 -1.98 -18.52
CA LEU A 48 -9.98 -2.27 -18.89
C LEU A 48 -9.92 -3.53 -19.76
N VAL A 49 -9.14 -3.47 -20.83
CA VAL A 49 -8.85 -4.63 -21.68
C VAL A 49 -7.40 -4.57 -22.17
N SER A 50 -6.73 -5.72 -22.23
CA SER A 50 -5.46 -5.86 -22.94
C SER A 50 -5.73 -6.45 -24.32
N ARG A 51 -5.24 -5.79 -25.37
CA ARG A 51 -5.31 -6.26 -26.76
C ARG A 51 -3.92 -6.20 -27.36
N GLU A 52 -3.41 -7.35 -27.81
CA GLU A 52 -2.09 -7.44 -28.42
C GLU A 52 -0.96 -6.87 -27.54
N GLY A 53 -1.11 -6.99 -26.21
CA GLY A 53 -0.15 -6.46 -25.23
C GLY A 53 -0.30 -4.97 -24.92
N VAL A 54 -1.28 -4.28 -25.54
CA VAL A 54 -1.59 -2.88 -25.30
C VAL A 54 -2.79 -2.75 -24.37
N LEU A 55 -2.65 -1.92 -23.32
CA LEU A 55 -3.74 -1.61 -22.41
C LEU A 55 -4.68 -0.56 -23.02
N HIS A 56 -5.97 -0.86 -23.02
CA HIS A 56 -7.03 0.07 -23.36
C HIS A 56 -7.93 0.28 -22.15
N VAL A 57 -8.19 1.55 -21.83
CA VAL A 57 -8.97 1.96 -20.68
C VAL A 57 -10.06 2.93 -21.13
N GLN A 58 -11.27 2.77 -20.61
CA GLN A 58 -12.40 3.67 -20.85
C GLN A 58 -13.09 4.04 -19.53
N PRO A 59 -13.37 5.34 -19.26
CA PRO A 59 -12.95 6.51 -20.05
C PRO A 59 -11.43 6.63 -20.12
N GLU A 60 -10.94 7.35 -21.12
CA GLU A 60 -9.49 7.56 -21.32
C GLU A 60 -8.92 8.38 -20.15
N PRO A 61 -7.98 7.82 -19.36
CA PRO A 61 -7.29 8.58 -18.32
C PRO A 61 -6.15 9.42 -18.93
N TRP A 62 -5.54 10.30 -18.14
CA TRP A 62 -4.32 10.98 -18.57
C TRP A 62 -3.20 10.00 -18.94
N ALA A 63 -3.02 8.96 -18.11
CA ALA A 63 -2.06 7.90 -18.41
C ALA A 63 -2.48 6.55 -17.82
N VAL A 64 -2.01 5.48 -18.49
CA VAL A 64 -2.13 4.09 -18.04
C VAL A 64 -0.79 3.38 -18.23
N THR A 65 -0.40 2.53 -17.28
CA THR A 65 0.77 1.66 -17.43
C THR A 65 0.54 0.31 -16.75
N GLU A 66 1.25 -0.72 -17.20
CA GLU A 66 1.42 -1.96 -16.44
C GLU A 66 2.76 -1.89 -15.70
N ARG A 67 2.75 -2.31 -14.43
CA ARG A 67 3.97 -2.52 -13.67
C ARG A 67 3.78 -3.60 -12.61
N TRP A 68 4.71 -4.56 -12.57
CA TRP A 68 4.75 -5.69 -11.63
C TRP A 68 3.59 -6.69 -11.75
N GLY A 69 2.91 -6.73 -12.89
CA GLY A 69 1.66 -7.47 -13.10
C GLY A 69 0.43 -6.73 -12.56
N LEU A 70 0.54 -5.43 -12.33
CA LEU A 70 -0.53 -4.55 -11.82
C LEU A 70 -0.73 -3.39 -12.81
N VAL A 71 -1.98 -3.11 -13.15
CA VAL A 71 -2.36 -1.97 -13.98
C VAL A 71 -2.53 -0.74 -13.10
N TRP A 72 -1.95 0.36 -13.56
CA TRP A 72 -1.97 1.66 -12.91
C TRP A 72 -2.65 2.69 -13.81
N ILE A 73 -3.52 3.50 -13.23
CA ILE A 73 -4.20 4.61 -13.90
C ILE A 73 -3.86 5.92 -13.19
N ALA A 74 -3.50 6.94 -13.96
CA ALA A 74 -3.48 8.33 -13.52
C ALA A 74 -4.65 9.08 -14.19
N PRO A 75 -5.75 9.39 -13.47
CA PRO A 75 -6.89 10.09 -14.06
C PRO A 75 -6.54 11.47 -14.62
N GLU A 76 -5.62 12.19 -13.97
CA GLU A 76 -5.06 13.50 -14.38
C GLU A 76 -3.53 13.43 -14.40
N GLU A 77 -2.87 14.52 -14.84
CA GLU A 77 -1.41 14.59 -14.88
C GLU A 77 -0.80 14.22 -13.51
N PRO A 78 0.00 13.14 -13.44
CA PRO A 78 0.50 12.65 -12.17
C PRO A 78 1.55 13.60 -11.60
N ARG A 79 1.38 13.95 -10.32
CA ARG A 79 2.30 14.83 -9.58
C ARG A 79 3.48 14.07 -8.98
N THR A 80 3.34 12.76 -8.86
CA THR A 80 4.38 11.85 -8.36
C THR A 80 4.55 10.69 -9.33
N GLU A 81 5.77 10.18 -9.43
CA GLU A 81 6.06 8.99 -10.22
C GLU A 81 5.63 7.70 -9.50
N LEU A 82 5.55 6.58 -10.22
CA LEU A 82 5.53 5.27 -9.56
C LEU A 82 6.89 5.00 -8.89
N PHE A 83 6.91 4.20 -7.82
CA PHE A 83 8.18 3.82 -7.17
C PHE A 83 9.24 3.38 -8.18
N LEU A 84 10.48 3.83 -7.99
CA LEU A 84 11.65 3.31 -8.70
C LEU A 84 12.58 2.75 -7.64
N ASP A 85 12.36 1.49 -7.26
CA ASP A 85 13.24 0.79 -6.32
C ASP A 85 13.97 -0.34 -7.03
N ALA A 86 15.29 -0.45 -6.80
CA ALA A 86 16.18 -1.37 -7.48
C ALA A 86 15.79 -2.84 -7.25
N ASP A 87 15.29 -3.17 -6.07
CA ASP A 87 14.94 -4.55 -5.72
C ASP A 87 13.64 -4.98 -6.40
N THR A 88 12.75 -4.03 -6.70
CA THR A 88 11.53 -4.28 -7.50
C THR A 88 11.79 -4.39 -9.00
N ALA A 89 13.01 -4.05 -9.43
CA ALA A 89 13.50 -4.21 -10.80
C ALA A 89 14.45 -5.42 -10.94
N ASP A 90 14.82 -6.06 -9.84
CA ASP A 90 15.68 -7.24 -9.84
C ASP A 90 14.94 -8.44 -10.43
N ARG A 91 15.37 -8.85 -11.62
CA ARG A 91 14.81 -9.98 -12.37
C ARG A 91 15.12 -11.33 -11.73
N THR A 92 16.01 -11.38 -10.75
CA THR A 92 16.33 -12.60 -10.00
C THR A 92 15.37 -12.83 -8.83
N SER A 93 14.55 -11.82 -8.50
CA SER A 93 13.48 -11.97 -7.52
C SER A 93 12.37 -12.86 -8.07
N VAL A 94 11.85 -13.74 -7.21
CA VAL A 94 10.61 -14.47 -7.49
C VAL A 94 9.56 -14.05 -6.48
N GLY A 95 8.30 -14.12 -6.88
CA GLY A 95 7.24 -13.66 -6.01
C GLY A 95 5.87 -13.81 -6.61
N ALA A 96 4.86 -13.53 -5.80
CA ALA A 96 3.47 -13.63 -6.20
C ALA A 96 2.62 -12.55 -5.52
N TRP A 97 1.51 -12.25 -6.18
CA TRP A 97 0.45 -11.43 -5.62
C TRP A 97 -0.40 -12.28 -4.69
N LEU A 98 -0.75 -11.72 -3.53
CA LEU A 98 -1.87 -12.21 -2.74
C LEU A 98 -3.18 -11.85 -3.46
N PRO A 99 -4.27 -12.61 -3.28
CA PRO A 99 -5.59 -12.20 -3.71
C PRO A 99 -5.91 -10.79 -3.17
N PRO A 100 -6.26 -9.81 -4.04
CA PRO A 100 -6.57 -8.47 -3.57
C PRO A 100 -7.76 -8.47 -2.62
N VAL A 101 -7.64 -7.75 -1.51
CA VAL A 101 -8.69 -7.67 -0.48
C VAL A 101 -9.40 -6.32 -0.54
N ARG A 102 -10.62 -6.26 0.00
CA ARG A 102 -11.36 -5.00 0.17
C ARG A 102 -11.61 -4.72 1.64
N THR A 103 -11.59 -3.44 1.98
CA THR A 103 -11.77 -2.93 3.34
C THR A 103 -12.63 -1.67 3.30
N PRO A 104 -13.47 -1.43 4.33
CA PRO A 104 -14.28 -0.22 4.42
C PRO A 104 -13.49 1.02 4.85
N ALA A 105 -12.25 0.86 5.31
CA ALA A 105 -11.42 2.00 5.69
C ALA A 105 -10.87 2.72 4.45
N SER A 106 -10.58 4.00 4.59
CA SER A 106 -9.95 4.80 3.54
C SER A 106 -8.50 4.36 3.30
N ALA A 107 -8.00 4.62 2.09
CA ALA A 107 -6.68 4.17 1.66
C ALA A 107 -5.53 4.73 2.52
N ASP A 108 -5.69 5.94 3.06
CA ASP A 108 -4.72 6.58 3.97
C ASP A 108 -4.64 5.87 5.33
N VAL A 109 -5.79 5.45 5.86
CA VAL A 109 -5.89 4.70 7.11
C VAL A 109 -5.25 3.32 6.93
N GLU A 110 -5.60 2.62 5.85
CA GLU A 110 -5.05 1.28 5.57
C GLU A 110 -3.52 1.31 5.43
N LEU A 111 -2.96 2.25 4.66
CA LEU A 111 -1.50 2.33 4.54
C LEU A 111 -0.81 2.71 5.84
N SER A 112 -1.40 3.64 6.61
CA SER A 112 -0.83 4.04 7.90
C SER A 112 -0.75 2.85 8.85
N GLU A 113 -1.70 1.93 8.82
CA GLU A 113 -1.69 0.72 9.65
C GLU A 113 -0.56 -0.24 9.26
N PHE A 114 -0.31 -0.44 7.96
CA PHE A 114 0.81 -1.27 7.48
C PHE A 114 2.20 -0.76 7.91
N MET A 115 2.35 0.55 8.18
CA MET A 115 3.60 1.11 8.70
C MET A 115 3.94 0.63 10.11
N HIS A 116 2.92 0.23 10.90
CA HIS A 116 3.08 -0.26 12.26
C HIS A 116 3.42 -1.75 12.32
N ALA A 117 3.45 -2.42 11.16
CA ALA A 117 3.71 -3.83 11.09
C ALA A 117 5.20 -4.13 11.29
N ARG A 118 5.61 -4.30 12.55
CA ARG A 118 6.61 -5.31 12.95
C ARG A 118 5.99 -6.71 13.07
N THR A 119 4.81 -6.93 12.50
CA THR A 119 4.00 -8.14 12.70
C THR A 119 4.34 -9.28 11.74
N PHE A 120 5.21 -9.08 10.76
CA PHE A 120 5.62 -10.14 9.83
C PHE A 120 6.91 -10.80 10.33
N GLY A 121 6.78 -11.91 11.06
CA GLY A 121 7.90 -12.81 11.36
C GLY A 121 8.81 -12.47 12.56
N ALA A 122 8.55 -11.43 13.36
CA ALA A 122 9.35 -11.14 14.56
C ALA A 122 8.62 -11.57 15.84
N ALA A 123 9.26 -12.43 16.64
CA ALA A 123 8.80 -12.78 17.99
C ALA A 123 8.53 -11.51 18.81
N GLU A 124 7.47 -11.53 19.63
CA GLU A 124 7.08 -10.46 20.54
C GLU A 124 8.29 -9.95 21.33
N GLU A 125 8.80 -8.77 20.96
CA GLU A 125 9.90 -8.15 21.67
C GLU A 125 9.52 -6.71 22.03
N ASN A 126 9.39 -6.48 23.35
CA ASN A 126 8.91 -5.27 24.04
C ASN A 126 9.78 -4.01 23.86
N GLN A 127 10.46 -3.83 22.73
CA GLN A 127 11.29 -2.66 22.45
C GLN A 127 10.74 -1.87 21.26
N ILE A 128 10.54 -0.57 21.47
CA ILE A 128 10.17 0.40 20.43
C ILE A 128 11.41 0.61 19.54
N PRO A 129 11.34 0.32 18.23
CA PRO A 129 12.48 0.50 17.33
C PRO A 129 12.89 1.97 17.24
N ARG A 130 14.18 2.22 17.05
CA ARG A 130 14.68 3.55 16.68
C ARG A 130 14.67 3.68 15.16
N TYR A 131 13.66 4.37 14.64
CA TYR A 131 13.56 4.65 13.21
C TYR A 131 14.43 5.84 12.82
N ALA A 132 15.28 5.67 11.80
CA ALA A 132 15.91 6.79 11.11
C ALA A 132 15.08 7.13 9.87
N VAL A 133 14.40 8.28 9.88
CA VAL A 133 13.52 8.72 8.78
C VAL A 133 14.21 9.76 7.91
N SER A 134 14.28 9.50 6.62
CA SER A 134 14.73 10.44 5.58
C SER A 134 13.56 10.77 4.65
N THR A 135 13.14 12.04 4.63
CA THR A 135 12.03 12.52 3.79
C THR A 135 12.56 13.08 2.47
N GLY A 136 11.87 12.75 1.39
CA GLY A 136 11.99 13.39 0.07
C GLY A 136 10.71 14.17 -0.28
N PRO A 137 10.63 14.73 -1.51
CA PRO A 137 9.49 15.55 -1.92
C PRO A 137 8.16 14.78 -1.96
N ASP A 138 8.20 13.49 -2.31
CA ASP A 138 6.98 12.70 -2.57
C ASP A 138 6.81 11.52 -1.60
N GLY A 139 7.62 11.45 -0.54
CA GLY A 139 7.73 10.23 0.24
C GLY A 139 8.84 10.24 1.29
N PHE A 140 9.04 9.10 1.94
CA PHE A 140 10.15 8.90 2.87
C PHE A 140 10.73 7.50 2.75
N LYS A 141 11.97 7.38 3.21
CA LYS A 141 12.62 6.11 3.51
C LYS A 141 12.91 6.06 5.01
N SER A 142 12.63 4.93 5.63
CA SER A 142 12.99 4.66 7.02
C SER A 142 13.67 3.31 7.11
N ALA A 143 14.61 3.17 8.02
CA ALA A 143 15.16 1.87 8.40
C ALA A 143 15.23 1.77 9.92
N ASP A 144 15.08 0.56 10.44
CA ASP A 144 15.39 0.23 11.83
C ASP A 144 16.73 -0.52 11.94
N ASP A 145 17.18 -0.74 13.17
CA ASP A 145 18.41 -1.44 13.51
C ASP A 145 18.32 -2.97 13.37
N ARG A 146 17.17 -3.47 12.90
CA ARG A 146 16.84 -4.90 12.80
C ARG A 146 16.71 -5.37 11.35
N GLY A 147 17.03 -4.51 10.38
CA GLY A 147 17.01 -4.85 8.97
C GLY A 147 15.65 -4.63 8.29
N ALA A 148 14.70 -3.95 8.93
CA ALA A 148 13.48 -3.50 8.27
C ALA A 148 13.70 -2.15 7.59
N THR A 149 13.34 -2.04 6.32
CA THR A 149 13.35 -0.80 5.55
C THR A 149 11.95 -0.52 5.00
N TYR A 150 11.44 0.67 5.29
CA TYR A 150 10.18 1.18 4.77
C TYR A 150 10.47 2.24 3.71
N VAL A 151 9.79 2.14 2.57
CA VAL A 151 9.76 3.22 1.57
C VAL A 151 8.31 3.54 1.28
N TYR A 152 7.92 4.78 1.55
CA TYR A 152 6.60 5.29 1.24
C TYR A 152 6.69 6.31 0.11
N ARG A 153 5.70 6.27 -0.80
CA ARG A 153 5.48 7.29 -1.82
C ARG A 153 4.00 7.63 -1.91
N ALA A 154 3.73 8.93 -1.95
CA ALA A 154 2.38 9.44 -2.00
C ALA A 154 1.67 9.11 -3.33
N PRO A 155 0.34 8.87 -3.29
CA PRO A 155 -0.48 8.84 -2.08
C PRO A 155 -0.51 7.45 -1.41
N PHE A 156 -0.50 6.36 -2.19
CA PHE A 156 -0.84 5.03 -1.69
C PHE A 156 0.11 3.91 -2.11
N GLN A 157 1.42 4.20 -2.06
CA GLN A 157 2.46 3.24 -2.38
C GLN A 157 3.37 3.00 -1.17
N LEU A 158 3.48 1.76 -0.72
CA LEU A 158 4.36 1.35 0.37
C LEU A 158 5.17 0.10 0.00
N LEU A 159 6.46 0.12 0.33
CA LEU A 159 7.38 -1.00 0.26
C LEU A 159 7.92 -1.26 1.67
N LEU A 160 7.87 -2.51 2.10
CA LEU A 160 8.54 -3.02 3.28
C LEU A 160 9.57 -4.06 2.85
N ARG A 161 10.83 -3.84 3.19
CA ARG A 161 11.91 -4.79 2.96
C ARG A 161 12.43 -5.30 4.30
N LEU A 162 12.53 -6.61 4.42
CA LEU A 162 13.01 -7.30 5.62
C LEU A 162 14.28 -8.06 5.24
N GLU A 163 15.40 -7.71 5.87
CA GLU A 163 16.64 -8.48 5.80
C GLU A 163 16.62 -9.59 6.83
N GLU A 164 16.66 -10.84 6.36
CA GLU A 164 16.83 -12.02 7.18
C GLU A 164 18.19 -12.67 6.86
N PRO A 165 18.75 -13.49 7.76
CA PRO A 165 20.10 -14.03 7.60
C PRO A 165 20.36 -14.73 6.26
N ASP A 166 19.35 -15.42 5.71
CA ASP A 166 19.47 -16.24 4.51
C ASP A 166 18.57 -15.80 3.35
N ALA A 167 17.80 -14.73 3.52
CA ALA A 167 16.85 -14.25 2.51
C ALA A 167 16.53 -12.77 2.72
N VAL A 168 16.13 -12.11 1.64
CA VAL A 168 15.49 -10.79 1.72
C VAL A 168 14.05 -10.94 1.26
N ARG A 169 13.11 -10.46 2.09
CA ARG A 169 11.71 -10.37 1.73
C ARG A 169 11.36 -8.93 1.41
N THR A 170 10.76 -8.70 0.25
CA THR A 170 10.21 -7.39 -0.10
C THR A 170 8.71 -7.51 -0.30
N ILE A 171 7.95 -6.76 0.48
CA ILE A 171 6.50 -6.72 0.47
C ILE A 171 6.07 -5.38 -0.09
N LEU A 172 5.29 -5.39 -1.16
CA LEU A 172 4.66 -4.22 -1.74
C LEU A 172 3.22 -4.14 -1.28
N PHE A 173 2.81 -2.96 -0.82
CA PHE A 173 1.43 -2.63 -0.47
C PHE A 173 0.97 -1.43 -1.29
N PHE A 174 -0.12 -1.63 -2.03
CA PHE A 174 -0.75 -0.57 -2.81
C PHE A 174 -2.24 -0.51 -2.49
N ALA A 175 -2.79 0.68 -2.28
CA ALA A 175 -4.21 0.87 -2.04
C ALA A 175 -4.88 1.63 -3.19
N GLN A 176 -5.95 1.04 -3.70
CA GLN A 176 -6.88 1.63 -4.64
C GLN A 176 -8.05 2.25 -3.87
N PRO A 177 -8.19 3.57 -3.87
CA PRO A 177 -9.40 4.21 -3.37
C PRO A 177 -10.55 3.97 -4.37
N GLU A 178 -11.43 3.00 -4.10
CA GLU A 178 -12.53 2.65 -5.03
C GLU A 178 -13.71 3.61 -4.85
N THR A 179 -14.26 3.67 -3.63
CA THR A 179 -15.40 4.51 -3.26
C THR A 179 -15.23 5.06 -1.85
N LEU A 180 -16.12 5.94 -1.39
CA LEU A 180 -16.13 6.47 -0.02
C LEU A 180 -16.04 5.40 1.07
N THR A 181 -16.48 4.17 0.79
CA THR A 181 -16.55 3.07 1.77
C THR A 181 -15.86 1.81 1.28
N SER A 182 -14.99 1.91 0.26
CA SER A 182 -14.26 0.77 -0.26
C SER A 182 -12.86 1.18 -0.68
N THR A 183 -11.88 0.52 -0.09
CA THR A 183 -10.50 0.49 -0.56
C THR A 183 -10.17 -0.93 -0.99
N ARG A 184 -9.52 -1.09 -2.13
CA ARG A 184 -8.96 -2.37 -2.57
C ARG A 184 -7.46 -2.38 -2.38
N VAL A 185 -6.94 -3.35 -1.64
CA VAL A 185 -5.52 -3.46 -1.28
C VAL A 185 -4.86 -4.58 -2.08
N TYR A 186 -3.72 -4.26 -2.68
CA TYR A 186 -2.87 -5.18 -3.41
C TYR A 186 -1.59 -5.41 -2.61
N THR A 187 -1.30 -6.68 -2.33
CA THR A 187 -0.08 -7.08 -1.63
C THR A 187 0.74 -8.02 -2.52
N LYS A 188 2.01 -7.70 -2.74
CA LYS A 188 2.96 -8.56 -3.44
C LYS A 188 4.08 -8.95 -2.50
N LEU A 189 4.44 -10.23 -2.47
CA LEU A 189 5.67 -10.71 -1.87
C LEU A 189 6.71 -10.97 -2.96
N LEU A 190 7.93 -10.50 -2.73
CA LEU A 190 9.13 -10.82 -3.49
C LEU A 190 10.16 -11.45 -2.53
N LEU A 191 10.81 -12.51 -2.99
CA LEU A 191 11.88 -13.20 -2.28
C LEU A 191 13.18 -13.05 -3.09
N HIS A 192 14.26 -12.68 -2.40
CA HIS A 192 15.61 -12.60 -2.94
C HIS A 192 16.57 -13.43 -2.09
N GLY A 193 17.64 -13.94 -2.69
CA GLY A 193 18.68 -14.70 -1.99
C GLY A 193 18.31 -16.15 -1.62
N VAL A 194 17.06 -16.56 -1.86
CA VAL A 194 16.61 -17.93 -1.62
C VAL A 194 17.19 -18.87 -2.69
N ALA A 195 17.80 -19.97 -2.25
CA ALA A 195 18.27 -21.03 -3.16
C ALA A 195 17.07 -21.78 -3.76
N ASP A 196 16.96 -21.78 -5.10
CA ASP A 196 15.90 -22.43 -5.87
C ASP A 196 14.47 -22.11 -5.40
N PRO A 197 14.02 -20.85 -5.52
CA PRO A 197 12.72 -20.45 -5.02
C PRO A 197 11.64 -20.85 -6.02
N GLY A 198 11.29 -22.14 -6.01
CA GLY A 198 10.23 -22.70 -6.82
C GLY A 198 8.84 -22.19 -6.40
N PRO A 199 7.80 -22.43 -7.23
CA PRO A 199 6.43 -21.97 -6.97
C PRO A 199 5.88 -22.40 -5.61
N GLU A 200 6.27 -23.55 -5.08
CA GLU A 200 5.82 -24.06 -3.77
C GLU A 200 6.38 -23.23 -2.61
N VAL A 201 7.64 -22.79 -2.69
CA VAL A 201 8.24 -21.92 -1.68
C VAL A 201 7.52 -20.58 -1.68
N VAL A 202 7.33 -19.98 -2.86
CA VAL A 202 6.59 -18.72 -2.99
C VAL A 202 5.17 -18.86 -2.43
N ALA A 203 4.45 -19.94 -2.75
CA ALA A 203 3.10 -20.17 -2.27
C ALA A 203 3.04 -20.30 -0.73
N ARG A 204 4.02 -20.97 -0.12
CA ARG A 204 4.13 -21.08 1.34
C ARG A 204 4.35 -19.72 1.98
N GLU A 205 5.31 -18.95 1.50
CA GLU A 205 5.61 -17.63 2.07
C GLU A 205 4.44 -16.65 1.89
N VAL A 206 3.73 -16.73 0.76
CA VAL A 206 2.47 -16.00 0.53
C VAL A 206 1.39 -16.40 1.53
N ALA A 207 1.27 -17.69 1.86
CA ALA A 207 0.30 -18.17 2.84
C ALA A 207 0.62 -17.66 4.25
N VAL A 208 1.90 -17.66 4.65
CA VAL A 208 2.37 -17.08 5.92
C VAL A 208 2.06 -15.59 5.97
N LEU A 209 2.40 -14.84 4.92
CA LEU A 209 2.09 -13.42 4.85
C LEU A 209 0.57 -13.17 4.93
N ALA A 210 -0.24 -14.01 4.30
CA ALA A 210 -1.70 -13.90 4.38
C ALA A 210 -2.22 -14.13 5.80
N GLU A 211 -1.67 -15.11 6.53
CA GLU A 211 -2.00 -15.36 7.95
C GLU A 211 -1.64 -14.17 8.83
N ASP A 212 -0.41 -13.64 8.69
CA ASP A 212 0.04 -12.48 9.45
C ASP A 212 -0.84 -11.25 9.18
N LEU A 213 -1.31 -11.07 7.94
CA LEU A 213 -2.22 -9.99 7.57
C LEU A 213 -3.59 -10.13 8.25
N GLU A 214 -4.11 -11.35 8.39
CA GLU A 214 -5.36 -11.60 9.11
C GLU A 214 -5.21 -11.31 10.61
N VAL A 215 -4.10 -11.75 11.21
CA VAL A 215 -3.79 -11.43 12.62
C VAL A 215 -3.69 -9.92 12.82
N HIS A 216 -2.98 -9.21 11.94
CA HIS A 216 -2.85 -7.77 11.99
C HIS A 216 -4.22 -7.06 11.92
N ARG A 217 -5.10 -7.50 11.01
CA ARG A 217 -6.47 -6.98 10.90
C ARG A 217 -7.32 -7.26 12.14
N ALA A 218 -7.15 -8.41 12.79
CA ALA A 218 -7.85 -8.74 14.02
C ALA A 218 -7.36 -7.90 15.21
N MET A 219 -6.04 -7.72 15.35
CA MET A 219 -5.43 -6.89 16.40
C MET A 219 -5.89 -5.43 16.33
N ARG A 220 -6.03 -4.88 15.11
CA ARG A 220 -6.59 -3.53 14.87
C ARG A 220 -7.92 -3.30 15.58
N GLN A 221 -8.80 -4.29 15.62
CA GLN A 221 -10.13 -4.13 16.23
C GLN A 221 -10.07 -3.96 17.76
N LEU A 222 -8.92 -4.24 18.37
CA LEU A 222 -8.71 -4.23 19.82
C LEU A 222 -7.97 -2.99 20.33
N LEU A 223 -7.35 -2.21 19.44
CA LEU A 223 -6.47 -1.09 19.80
C LEU A 223 -7.14 0.26 19.54
N SER A 224 -6.83 1.28 20.36
CA SER A 224 -7.37 2.63 20.13
C SER A 224 -6.56 3.34 19.02
N PRO A 225 -7.18 4.22 18.21
CA PRO A 225 -6.48 4.95 17.14
C PRO A 225 -5.25 5.76 17.61
N HIS A 226 -5.22 6.17 18.89
CA HIS A 226 -4.10 6.91 19.48
C HIS A 226 -2.92 6.01 19.87
N ASP A 227 -3.15 4.72 20.10
CA ASP A 227 -2.12 3.74 20.44
C ASP A 227 -1.28 3.35 19.19
N HIS A 228 -1.78 3.70 18.00
CA HIS A 228 -1.23 3.46 16.66
C HIS A 228 -0.59 4.71 16.02
N ALA A 229 -0.11 5.69 16.79
CA ALA A 229 0.59 6.83 16.19
C ALA A 229 2.09 6.69 16.40
N ASP A 230 2.75 5.83 15.62
CA ASP A 230 4.21 5.83 15.52
C ASP A 230 4.71 6.97 14.61
N LEU A 231 6.02 7.24 14.69
CA LEU A 231 6.69 8.28 13.91
C LEU A 231 6.44 8.14 12.40
N LEU A 232 6.31 6.91 11.91
CA LEU A 232 6.17 6.62 10.49
C LEU A 232 4.74 6.91 10.01
N GLY A 233 3.72 6.51 10.76
CA GLY A 233 2.33 6.85 10.48
C GLY A 233 2.04 8.34 10.54
N VAL A 234 2.71 9.09 11.44
CA VAL A 234 2.65 10.56 11.45
C VAL A 234 3.34 11.16 10.23
N THR A 235 4.52 10.65 9.88
CA THR A 235 5.28 11.15 8.71
C THR A 235 4.51 10.92 7.41
N LEU A 236 3.91 9.74 7.24
CA LEU A 236 3.05 9.40 6.10
C LEU A 236 1.91 10.41 5.96
N ARG A 237 1.15 10.62 7.03
CA ARG A 237 0.00 11.55 7.02
C ARG A 237 0.42 12.98 6.69
N ARG A 238 1.60 13.43 7.14
CA ARG A 238 2.13 14.74 6.77
C ARG A 238 2.44 14.84 5.28
N ILE A 239 3.16 13.86 4.72
CA ILE A 239 3.47 13.84 3.28
C ILE A 239 2.20 13.75 2.44
N LEU A 240 1.22 12.96 2.88
CA LEU A 240 -0.07 12.88 2.20
C LEU A 240 -0.83 14.22 2.25
N ALA A 241 -0.78 14.92 3.39
CA ALA A 241 -1.34 16.27 3.50
C ALA A 241 -0.66 17.26 2.55
N ASP A 242 0.67 17.22 2.44
CA ASP A 242 1.43 18.07 1.50
C ASP A 242 1.08 17.73 0.04
N PHE A 243 0.97 16.43 -0.29
CA PHE A 243 0.53 15.98 -1.61
C PHE A 243 -0.84 16.53 -1.98
N VAL A 244 -1.84 16.49 -1.08
CA VAL A 244 -3.20 16.93 -1.44
C VAL A 244 -3.35 18.45 -1.44
N ASN A 245 -2.62 19.18 -0.60
CA ASN A 245 -2.74 20.64 -0.52
C ASN A 245 -1.81 21.37 -1.51
N GLY A 246 -0.85 20.66 -2.12
CA GLY A 246 0.26 21.29 -2.83
C GLY A 246 1.34 21.76 -1.84
N PRO A 247 2.60 21.93 -2.29
CA PRO A 247 3.66 22.48 -1.47
C PRO A 247 3.37 23.92 -1.01
#